data_AF-A0A2J0M884-F1
#
_entry.id   AF-A0A2J0M884-F1
#
_cell.length_a   1.000
_cell.length_b   1.000
_cell.length_c   1.000
_cell.angle_alpha   90.00
_cell.angle_beta   90.00
_cell.angle_gamma   90.00
#
_symmetry.space_group_name_H-M   'P 1'
#
loop_
_entity.id
_entity.type
_entity.pdbx_description
1 polymer ?
#
loop_
_entity_poly.entity_id
_entity_poly.type
_entity_poly.pdbx_seq_one_letter_code
_entity_poly.pdbx_strand_id
1 'polypeptide(L)'
;MKRRIKSLAIIFMFSWFSLCAFRAYADEVPTLSLKDSIPISEKALTQAKVDLTKYYLYQVEYSLSSDGSYWFQTYRLRSSGSNEIFVKVYMNAKTEVSGI
;
A
#
# COMPACT_ATOMS: atom_id res chain seq x y z
N MET A 1 55.80 32.95 -6.73
CA MET A 1 55.82 31.69 -7.50
C MET A 1 54.88 30.69 -6.82
N LYS A 2 53.83 30.23 -7.53
CA LYS A 2 52.73 29.38 -7.04
C LYS A 2 53.14 27.90 -6.93
N ARG A 3 52.57 27.15 -5.96
CA ARG A 3 51.96 25.78 -6.03
C ARG A 3 52.21 24.99 -4.73
N ARG A 4 51.35 24.12 -4.21
CA ARG A 4 49.89 23.86 -4.22
C ARG A 4 49.70 22.68 -3.24
N ILE A 5 48.82 22.86 -2.26
CA ILE A 5 47.90 21.90 -1.60
C ILE A 5 48.37 20.41 -1.56
N LYS A 6 48.88 19.96 -0.40
CA LYS A 6 49.10 18.55 -0.06
C LYS A 6 48.05 18.08 0.97
N SER A 7 46.77 18.05 0.59
CA SER A 7 45.71 17.64 1.53
C SER A 7 44.56 16.84 0.90
N LEU A 8 44.73 16.35 -0.33
CA LEU A 8 43.63 15.74 -1.08
C LEU A 8 43.57 14.20 -1.03
N ALA A 9 44.46 13.53 -0.29
CA ALA A 9 44.59 12.07 -0.34
C ALA A 9 43.83 11.31 0.76
N ILE A 10 43.36 11.97 1.82
CA ILE A 10 42.77 11.29 2.99
C ILE A 10 41.24 11.13 2.87
N ILE A 11 40.60 11.87 1.97
CA ILE A 11 39.13 11.85 1.82
C ILE A 11 38.64 10.62 1.01
N PHE A 12 39.55 9.94 0.30
CA PHE A 12 39.17 8.85 -0.61
C PHE A 12 39.02 7.45 0.03
N MET A 13 39.45 7.25 1.28
CA MET A 13 39.43 5.91 1.90
C MET A 13 38.20 5.61 2.77
N PHE A 14 37.32 6.59 3.04
CA PHE A 14 36.12 6.38 3.86
C PHE A 14 34.80 6.33 3.07
N SER A 15 34.82 6.55 1.76
CA SER A 15 33.58 6.67 0.96
C SER A 15 32.96 5.35 0.51
N TRP A 16 33.64 4.20 0.67
CA TRP A 16 33.15 2.94 0.12
C TRP A 16 32.15 2.19 1.01
N PHE A 17 32.03 2.56 2.30
CA PHE A 17 31.17 1.84 3.25
C PHE A 17 29.73 2.38 3.35
N SER A 18 29.35 3.42 2.60
CA SER A 18 28.00 4.02 2.68
C SER A 18 27.01 3.59 1.60
N LEU A 19 27.35 2.65 0.71
CA LEU A 19 26.47 2.27 -0.40
C LEU A 19 25.64 1.00 -0.19
N CYS A 20 25.81 0.31 0.94
CA CYS A 20 24.97 -0.83 1.31
C CYS A 20 23.93 -0.45 2.37
N ALA A 21 23.27 0.71 2.23
CA ALA A 21 21.95 0.87 2.80
C ALA A 21 20.97 0.07 1.94
N PHE A 22 21.08 -1.26 2.02
CA PHE A 22 19.98 -2.14 1.67
C PHE A 22 18.84 -1.71 2.58
N ARG A 23 17.94 -0.88 2.06
CA ARG A 23 16.59 -0.79 2.58
C ARG A 23 16.03 -2.19 2.37
N ALA A 24 16.22 -3.05 3.36
CA ALA A 24 15.31 -4.16 3.55
C ALA A 24 13.94 -3.50 3.55
N TYR A 25 13.16 -3.73 2.50
CA TYR A 25 11.73 -3.47 2.54
C TYR A 25 11.23 -4.36 3.67
N ALA A 26 11.22 -3.82 4.88
CA ALA A 26 10.54 -4.45 5.98
C ALA A 26 9.10 -4.48 5.51
N ASP A 27 8.57 -5.67 5.27
CA ASP A 27 7.14 -5.85 5.05
C ASP A 27 6.46 -5.23 6.27
N GLU A 28 5.95 -4.00 6.11
CA GLU A 28 5.28 -3.31 7.20
C GLU A 28 4.11 -4.18 7.61
N VAL A 29 4.15 -4.66 8.86
CA VAL A 29 3.07 -5.50 9.38
C VAL A 29 1.79 -4.67 9.37
N PRO A 30 0.69 -5.17 8.75
CA PRO A 30 -0.57 -4.44 8.73
C PRO A 30 -1.03 -4.12 10.15
N THR A 31 -1.26 -2.84 10.45
CA THR A 31 -1.74 -2.40 11.77
C THR A 31 -3.25 -2.59 11.92
N LEU A 32 -3.98 -2.61 10.80
CA LEU A 32 -5.37 -3.03 10.74
C LEU A 32 -5.44 -4.51 10.33
N SER A 33 -6.17 -5.32 11.10
CA SER A 33 -6.32 -6.74 10.76
C SER A 33 -7.20 -6.92 9.52
N LEU A 34 -6.94 -7.97 8.74
CA LEU A 34 -7.80 -8.35 7.62
C LEU A 34 -9.26 -8.52 8.06
N LYS A 35 -9.47 -9.19 9.20
CA LYS A 35 -10.80 -9.44 9.78
C LYS A 35 -11.57 -8.14 10.03
N ASP A 36 -10.89 -7.11 10.53
CA ASP A 36 -11.52 -5.82 10.84
C ASP A 36 -11.71 -4.95 9.58
N SER A 37 -10.91 -5.18 8.53
CA SER A 37 -11.03 -4.43 7.28
C SER A 37 -12.30 -4.76 6.48
N ILE A 38 -12.84 -5.98 6.59
CA ILE A 38 -14.03 -6.43 5.86
C ILE A 38 -15.31 -5.69 6.30
N PRO A 39 -15.67 -5.60 7.60
CA PRO A 39 -16.86 -4.83 7.99
C PRO A 39 -16.71 -3.33 7.68
N ILE A 40 -15.47 -2.80 7.62
CA ILE A 40 -15.20 -1.40 7.24
C ILE A 40 -15.50 -1.18 5.75
N SER A 41 -15.05 -2.07 4.86
CA SER A 41 -15.36 -1.98 3.43
C SER A 41 -16.85 -2.17 3.16
N GLU A 42 -17.51 -3.14 3.79
CA GLU A 42 -18.95 -3.37 3.64
C GLU A 42 -19.79 -2.16 4.07
N LYS A 43 -19.37 -1.49 5.16
CA LYS A 43 -19.99 -0.24 5.60
C LYS A 43 -19.83 0.87 4.56
N ALA A 44 -18.64 1.03 3.97
CA ALA A 44 -18.40 2.01 2.92
C ALA A 44 -19.23 1.74 1.66
N LEU A 45 -19.35 0.47 1.26
CA LEU A 45 -20.20 0.05 0.13
C LEU A 45 -21.69 0.32 0.39
N THR A 46 -22.15 0.03 1.61
CA THR A 46 -23.53 0.34 2.02
C THR A 46 -23.80 1.84 1.98
N GLN A 47 -22.84 2.67 2.44
CA GLN A 47 -22.92 4.13 2.36
C GLN A 47 -22.92 4.64 0.91
N ALA A 48 -22.21 3.96 0.02
CA ALA A 48 -22.23 4.21 -1.43
C ALA A 48 -23.48 3.66 -2.14
N LYS A 49 -24.47 3.14 -1.38
CA LYS A 49 -25.73 2.57 -1.87
C LYS A 49 -25.55 1.33 -2.76
N VAL A 50 -24.46 0.57 -2.57
CA VAL A 50 -24.23 -0.70 -3.24
C VAL A 50 -25.07 -1.80 -2.57
N ASP A 51 -25.79 -2.56 -3.39
CA ASP A 51 -26.56 -3.74 -2.94
C ASP A 51 -25.63 -4.95 -2.78
N LEU A 52 -25.07 -5.10 -1.57
CA LEU A 52 -24.12 -6.17 -1.24
C LEU A 52 -24.67 -7.58 -1.47
N THR A 53 -25.99 -7.80 -1.51
CA THR A 53 -26.58 -9.13 -1.75
C THR A 53 -26.24 -9.67 -3.15
N LYS A 54 -26.01 -8.77 -4.10
CA LYS A 54 -25.65 -9.10 -5.48
C LYS A 54 -24.17 -9.32 -5.69
N TYR A 55 -23.34 -8.93 -4.73
CA TYR A 55 -21.90 -9.04 -4.81
C TYR A 55 -21.37 -10.10 -3.86
N TYR A 56 -20.13 -10.53 -4.08
CA TYR A 56 -19.38 -11.34 -3.15
C TYR A 56 -17.93 -10.86 -3.13
N LEU A 57 -17.29 -10.98 -1.97
CA LEU A 57 -15.87 -10.68 -1.83
C LEU A 57 -15.07 -11.73 -2.61
N TYR A 58 -14.42 -11.30 -3.68
CA TYR A 58 -13.69 -12.18 -4.60
C TYR A 58 -12.22 -12.30 -4.21
N GLN A 59 -11.58 -11.19 -3.86
CA GLN A 59 -10.16 -11.15 -3.53
C GLN A 59 -9.89 -10.11 -2.45
N VAL A 60 -8.90 -10.41 -1.60
CA VAL A 60 -8.28 -9.43 -0.69
C VAL A 60 -6.77 -9.52 -0.80
N GLU A 61 -6.12 -8.37 -0.90
CA GLU A 61 -4.66 -8.24 -1.01
C GLU A 61 -4.15 -7.15 -0.07
N TYR A 62 -3.00 -7.38 0.56
CA TYR A 62 -2.29 -6.32 1.28
C TYR A 62 -1.38 -5.56 0.31
N SER A 63 -1.48 -4.24 0.28
CA SER A 63 -0.68 -3.41 -0.62
C SER A 63 0.05 -2.31 0.14
N LEU A 64 1.32 -2.11 -0.25
CA LEU A 64 2.19 -1.03 0.18
C LEU A 64 2.41 -0.09 -1.01
N SER A 65 1.96 1.15 -0.89
CA SER A 65 1.87 2.09 -2.00
C SER A 65 2.27 3.49 -1.53
N SER A 66 2.53 4.41 -2.46
CA SER A 66 2.91 5.80 -2.14
C SER A 66 1.79 6.60 -1.47
N ASP A 67 0.53 6.18 -1.66
CA ASP A 67 -0.65 6.73 -0.98
C ASP A 67 -0.90 6.09 0.40
N GLY A 68 -0.08 5.11 0.80
CA GLY A 68 -0.10 4.45 2.09
C GLY A 68 -0.31 2.92 1.99
N SER A 69 -0.41 2.30 3.16
CA SER A 69 -0.63 0.87 3.33
C SER A 69 -2.14 0.58 3.48
N TYR A 70 -2.66 -0.40 2.74
CA TYR A 70 -4.10 -0.73 2.75
C TYR A 70 -4.41 -2.19 2.45
N TRP A 71 -5.59 -2.63 2.87
CA TRP A 71 -6.25 -3.83 2.35
C TRP A 71 -7.01 -3.45 1.08
N PHE A 72 -6.63 -4.05 -0.05
CA PHE A 72 -7.33 -3.94 -1.32
C PHE A 72 -8.34 -5.07 -1.44
N GLN A 73 -9.62 -4.73 -1.54
CA GLN A 73 -10.71 -5.70 -1.59
C GLN A 73 -11.48 -5.57 -2.91
N THR A 74 -11.67 -6.68 -3.60
CA THR A 74 -12.41 -6.75 -4.85
C THR A 74 -13.73 -7.48 -4.64
N TYR A 75 -14.84 -6.79 -4.92
CA TYR A 75 -16.19 -7.35 -4.87
C TYR A 75 -16.70 -7.57 -6.28
N ARG A 76 -17.12 -8.79 -6.61
CA ARG A 76 -17.60 -9.15 -7.96
C ARG A 76 -19.11 -9.41 -7.95
N LEU A 77 -19.80 -8.96 -8.99
CA LEU A 77 -21.22 -9.20 -9.17
C LEU A 77 -21.48 -10.69 -9.47
N ARG A 78 -22.48 -11.28 -8.80
CA ARG A 78 -22.83 -12.70 -8.95
C ARG A 78 -23.38 -13.06 -10.33
N SER A 79 -24.11 -12.14 -10.97
CA SER A 79 -24.83 -12.41 -12.23
C SER A 79 -23.99 -12.19 -13.49
N SER A 80 -22.93 -11.37 -13.40
CA SER A 80 -22.01 -11.08 -14.49
C SER A 80 -20.62 -10.93 -13.90
N GLY A 81 -19.76 -11.92 -14.11
CA GLY A 81 -18.41 -11.94 -13.52
C GLY A 81 -17.47 -10.82 -13.97
N SER A 82 -17.95 -9.87 -14.79
CA SER A 82 -17.20 -8.73 -15.30
C SER A 82 -17.33 -7.46 -14.45
N ASN A 83 -18.37 -7.33 -13.63
CA ASN A 83 -18.59 -6.11 -12.86
C ASN A 83 -17.93 -6.23 -11.48
N GLU A 84 -16.93 -5.40 -11.26
CA GLU A 84 -16.12 -5.38 -10.04
C GLU A 84 -16.17 -4.02 -9.38
N ILE A 85 -16.27 -4.03 -8.06
CA ILE A 85 -16.13 -2.86 -7.20
C ILE A 85 -14.86 -3.06 -6.39
N PHE A 86 -14.02 -2.05 -6.35
CA PHE A 86 -12.76 -2.06 -5.64
C PHE A 86 -12.86 -1.18 -4.40
N VAL A 87 -12.36 -1.68 -3.27
CA VAL A 87 -12.34 -0.94 -2.02
C VAL A 87 -10.93 -0.98 -1.44
N LYS A 88 -10.34 0.19 -1.22
CA LYS A 88 -9.13 0.35 -0.41
C LYS A 88 -9.56 0.65 1.03
N VAL A 89 -9.10 -0.16 1.97
CA VAL A 89 -9.23 0.10 3.41
C VAL A 89 -7.85 0.37 3.99
N TYR A 90 -7.54 1.64 4.20
CA TYR A 90 -6.26 2.07 4.75
C TYR A 90 -6.10 1.65 6.21
N MET A 91 -4.86 1.55 6.67
CA MET A 91 -4.52 1.16 8.04
C MET A 91 -5.16 2.05 9.13
N ASN A 92 -5.56 3.29 8.79
CA ASN A 92 -6.27 4.21 9.68
C ASN A 92 -7.82 4.14 9.55
N ALA A 93 -8.35 3.08 8.95
CA ALA A 93 -9.76 2.85 8.64
C ALA A 93 -10.41 3.84 7.65
N LYS A 94 -9.62 4.72 6.98
CA LYS A 94 -10.12 5.47 5.83
C LYS A 94 -10.44 4.50 4.69
N THR A 95 -11.51 4.78 3.95
CA THR A 95 -11.94 3.96 2.81
C THR A 95 -11.98 4.76 1.52
N GLU A 96 -11.60 4.11 0.41
CA GLU A 96 -11.82 4.60 -0.94
C GLU A 96 -12.51 3.52 -1.77
N VAL A 97 -13.57 3.88 -2.48
CA VAL A 97 -14.38 2.96 -3.29
C VAL A 97 -14.31 3.40 -4.75
N SER A 98 -14.13 2.46 -5.67
CA SER A 98 -14.14 2.70 -7.12
C SER A 98 -14.80 1.53 -7.88
N GLY A 99 -15.14 1.74 -9.15
CA GLY A 99 -15.86 0.75 -9.97
C GLY A 99 -17.38 0.70 -9.77
N ILE A 100 -17.96 1.81 -9.27
CA ILE A 100 -19.40 1.99 -9.06
C ILE A 100 -20.04 2.69 -10.26
#